data_AF-A0A242LKH7-F1
#
_entry.id   AF-A0A242LKH7-F1
#
_cell.length_a   1.000
_cell.length_b   1.000
_cell.length_c   1.000
_cell.angle_alpha   90.00
_cell.angle_beta   90.00
_cell.angle_gamma   90.00
#
_symmetry.space_group_name_H-M   'P 1'
#
loop_
_entity.id
_entity.type
_entity.pdbx_description
1 polymer ?
#
loop_
_entity_poly.entity_id
_entity_poly.type
_entity_poly.pdbx_seq_one_letter_code
_entity_poly.pdbx_strand_id
1 'polypeptide(L)'
;MNELLTENEVVEIMMSYLNSQGYTIERYATTTQIGIDIEAFKNGNKICIEAKGATSSMKDSARYGKPFNDNQVKNHIGKAVVAALKVLNQECKDTISAIALPNNATHKKQINEIQTPLKQLGIKVFLVSKDNVLDYF
;
A
#
# COMPACT_ATOMS: atom_id res chain seq x y z
N MET A 1 -17.89 6.29 -11.63
CA MET A 1 -17.20 4.98 -11.74
C MET A 1 -16.07 4.98 -10.72
N ASN A 2 -15.96 3.98 -9.85
CA ASN A 2 -14.74 3.84 -9.04
C ASN A 2 -13.60 3.48 -9.99
N GLU A 3 -12.67 4.41 -10.16
CA GLU A 3 -11.58 4.26 -11.12
C GLU A 3 -10.56 3.24 -10.63
N LEU A 4 -10.06 2.42 -11.56
CA LEU A 4 -9.12 1.34 -11.24
C LEU A 4 -7.70 1.90 -11.17
N LEU A 5 -7.16 2.00 -9.97
CA LEU A 5 -5.78 2.41 -9.75
C LEU A 5 -4.82 1.24 -10.01
N THR A 6 -3.74 1.51 -10.72
CA THR A 6 -2.55 0.66 -10.78
C THR A 6 -1.73 0.78 -9.49
N GLU A 7 -0.79 -0.13 -9.27
CA GLU A 7 0.14 -0.05 -8.13
C GLU A 7 0.96 1.25 -8.17
N ASN A 8 1.44 1.66 -9.36
CA ASN A 8 2.20 2.89 -9.55
C ASN A 8 1.38 4.14 -9.18
N GLU A 9 0.11 4.21 -9.59
CA GLU A 9 -0.76 5.34 -9.21
C GLU A 9 -1.00 5.38 -7.70
N VAL A 10 -1.16 4.23 -7.05
CA VAL A 10 -1.26 4.17 -5.57
C VAL A 10 0.01 4.70 -4.93
N VAL A 11 1.18 4.33 -5.44
CA VAL A 11 2.48 4.83 -4.95
C VAL A 11 2.57 6.35 -5.11
N GLU A 12 2.26 6.88 -6.30
CA GLU A 12 2.31 8.33 -6.59
C GLU A 12 1.39 9.15 -5.68
N ILE A 13 0.16 8.67 -5.47
CA ILE A 13 -0.81 9.31 -4.57
C ILE A 13 -0.33 9.26 -3.12
N MET A 14 0.19 8.11 -2.67
CA MET A 14 0.73 7.97 -1.32
C MET A 14 1.94 8.87 -1.07
N MET A 15 2.86 8.98 -2.03
CA MET A 15 4.00 9.91 -1.90
C MET A 15 3.53 11.37 -1.78
N SER A 16 2.54 11.76 -2.59
CA SER A 16 1.95 13.11 -2.53
C SER A 16 1.29 13.37 -1.18
N TYR A 17 0.52 12.40 -0.68
CA TYR A 17 -0.06 12.46 0.66
C TYR A 17 1.01 12.57 1.74
N LEU A 18 2.01 11.70 1.75
CA LEU A 18 3.11 11.72 2.73
C LEU A 18 3.86 13.07 2.74
N ASN A 19 4.18 13.61 1.57
CA ASN A 19 4.77 14.95 1.45
C ASN A 19 3.87 16.03 2.05
N SER A 20 2.56 15.99 1.78
CA SER A 20 1.59 16.93 2.39
C SER A 20 1.52 16.79 3.91
N GLN A 21 1.80 15.59 4.43
CA GLN A 21 1.90 15.32 5.87
C GLN A 21 3.29 15.66 6.44
N GLY A 22 4.20 16.24 5.65
CA GLY A 22 5.53 16.66 6.08
C GLY A 22 6.55 15.52 6.21
N TYR A 23 6.32 14.38 5.57
CA TYR A 23 7.35 13.37 5.38
C TYR A 23 8.27 13.74 4.21
N THR A 24 9.52 13.32 4.29
CA THR A 24 10.46 13.31 3.16
C THR A 24 10.52 11.90 2.59
N ILE A 25 10.32 11.73 1.29
CA ILE A 25 10.45 10.41 0.63
C ILE A 25 11.95 10.09 0.49
N GLU A 26 12.42 9.03 1.13
CA GLU A 26 13.82 8.58 1.04
C GLU A 26 14.02 7.63 -0.14
N ARG A 27 13.03 6.77 -0.38
CA ARG A 27 13.06 5.77 -1.45
C ARG A 27 11.65 5.43 -1.91
N TYR A 28 11.51 5.15 -3.21
CA TYR A 28 10.35 4.48 -3.76
C TYR A 28 10.75 3.54 -4.89
N ALA A 29 10.02 2.44 -5.05
CA ALA A 29 10.23 1.47 -6.11
C ALA A 29 9.19 1.67 -7.23
N THR A 30 9.65 1.67 -8.49
CA THR A 30 8.76 1.56 -9.66
C THR A 30 9.04 0.24 -10.39
N THR A 31 8.11 -0.70 -10.35
CA THR A 31 7.98 -1.94 -11.16
C THR A 31 9.16 -2.91 -11.34
N THR A 32 10.41 -2.55 -11.00
CA THR A 32 11.62 -3.37 -11.25
C THR A 32 12.59 -3.43 -10.08
N GLN A 33 12.36 -2.67 -9.01
CA GLN A 33 13.19 -2.68 -7.82
C GLN A 33 12.63 -3.63 -6.75
N ILE A 34 13.52 -4.39 -6.10
CA ILE A 34 13.16 -5.34 -5.04
C ILE A 34 13.15 -4.59 -3.70
N GLY A 35 12.09 -4.73 -2.91
CA GLY A 35 11.96 -4.11 -1.58
C GLY A 35 10.55 -3.61 -1.33
N ILE A 36 10.37 -2.88 -0.23
CA ILE A 36 9.13 -2.17 0.07
C ILE A 36 8.92 -1.02 -0.92
N ASP A 37 7.68 -0.71 -1.26
CA ASP A 37 7.37 0.25 -2.34
C ASP A 37 7.71 1.70 -1.99
N ILE A 38 7.50 2.13 -0.73
CA ILE A 38 7.80 3.49 -0.27
C ILE A 38 8.51 3.43 1.09
N GLU A 39 9.56 4.23 1.23
CA GLU A 39 10.21 4.56 2.50
C GLU A 39 10.23 6.08 2.65
N ALA A 40 9.68 6.59 3.75
CA ALA A 40 9.64 8.01 4.04
C ALA A 40 9.95 8.31 5.50
N PHE A 41 10.44 9.50 5.78
CA PHE A 41 10.91 9.88 7.12
C PHE A 41 10.31 11.20 7.58
N LYS A 42 9.95 11.27 8.87
CA LYS A 42 9.49 12.49 9.53
C LYS A 42 9.83 12.44 11.02
N ASN A 43 10.51 13.48 11.52
CA ASN A 43 10.76 13.68 12.96
C ASN A 43 11.30 12.43 13.68
N GLY A 44 12.32 11.76 13.14
CA GLY A 44 12.88 10.56 13.78
C GLY A 44 12.15 9.26 13.45
N ASN A 45 10.98 9.32 12.82
CA ASN A 45 10.17 8.13 12.51
C ASN A 45 10.24 7.82 11.02
N LYS A 46 10.46 6.54 10.71
CA LYS A 46 10.38 6.02 9.35
C LYS A 46 9.00 5.40 9.12
N ILE A 47 8.44 5.56 7.93
CA ILE A 47 7.27 4.81 7.47
C ILE A 47 7.64 4.03 6.22
N CYS A 48 7.32 2.73 6.22
CA CYS A 48 7.57 1.79 5.13
C CYS A 48 6.22 1.26 4.65
N ILE A 49 5.91 1.44 3.37
CA ILE A 49 4.57 1.16 2.81
C ILE A 49 4.69 0.22 1.61
N GLU A 50 4.01 -0.93 1.68
CA GLU A 50 3.73 -1.74 0.48
C GLU A 50 2.41 -1.28 -0.15
N ALA A 51 2.44 -0.92 -1.43
CA ALA A 51 1.27 -0.55 -2.21
C ALA A 51 0.76 -1.73 -3.05
N LYS A 52 -0.55 -1.77 -3.30
CA LYS A 52 -1.13 -2.67 -4.31
C LYS A 52 -2.16 -1.95 -5.16
N GLY A 53 -2.28 -2.36 -6.43
CA GLY A 53 -3.27 -1.84 -7.38
C GLY A 53 -4.54 -2.68 -7.47
N ALA A 54 -5.58 -2.12 -8.08
CA ALA A 54 -6.81 -2.78 -8.51
C ALA A 54 -6.75 -3.27 -9.97
N THR A 55 -5.70 -2.91 -10.71
CA THR A 55 -5.39 -3.40 -12.06
C THR A 55 -3.88 -3.46 -12.29
N SER A 56 -3.46 -4.08 -13.39
CA SER A 56 -2.05 -4.23 -13.73
C SER A 56 -1.43 -2.89 -14.12
N SER A 57 -0.22 -2.58 -13.62
CA SER A 57 0.58 -1.43 -14.07
C SER A 57 1.29 -1.68 -15.41
N MET A 58 1.40 -2.94 -15.84
CA MET A 58 2.06 -3.32 -17.09
C MET A 58 1.11 -3.16 -18.28
N LYS A 59 1.37 -2.16 -19.13
CA LYS A 59 0.55 -1.83 -20.31
C LYS A 59 0.37 -3.00 -21.29
N ASP A 60 1.40 -3.81 -21.46
CA ASP A 60 1.38 -4.94 -22.39
C ASP A 60 0.76 -6.22 -21.80
N SER A 61 0.37 -6.19 -20.52
CA SER A 61 -0.26 -7.35 -19.89
C SER A 61 -1.71 -7.49 -20.33
N ALA A 62 -2.18 -8.72 -20.52
CA ALA A 62 -3.59 -9.02 -20.83
C ALA A 62 -4.59 -8.53 -19.75
N ARG A 63 -4.06 -8.07 -18.60
CA ARG A 63 -4.79 -7.57 -17.43
C ARG A 63 -4.71 -6.05 -17.26
N TYR A 64 -3.99 -5.32 -18.12
CA TYR A 64 -3.97 -3.86 -18.09
C TYR A 64 -5.40 -3.31 -18.27
N GLY A 65 -5.78 -2.36 -17.42
CA GLY A 65 -7.12 -1.74 -17.41
C GLY A 65 -8.27 -2.69 -16.99
N LYS A 66 -8.00 -3.95 -16.65
CA LYS A 66 -9.01 -4.90 -16.18
C LYS A 66 -8.99 -5.00 -14.65
N PRO A 67 -10.15 -4.96 -13.97
CA PRO A 67 -10.20 -5.06 -12.52
C PRO A 67 -9.70 -6.42 -12.05
N PHE A 68 -8.90 -6.44 -10.99
CA PHE A 68 -8.58 -7.68 -10.30
C PHE A 68 -9.82 -8.31 -9.68
N ASN A 69 -9.93 -9.63 -9.78
CA ASN A 69 -10.97 -10.39 -9.09
C ASN A 69 -10.60 -10.62 -7.61
N ASP A 70 -11.54 -11.18 -6.84
CA ASP A 70 -11.38 -11.40 -5.40
C ASP A 70 -10.12 -12.24 -5.06
N ASN A 71 -9.84 -13.31 -5.82
CA ASN A 71 -8.66 -14.14 -5.63
C ASN A 71 -7.34 -13.38 -5.89
N GLN A 72 -7.32 -12.53 -6.93
CA GLN A 72 -6.16 -11.69 -7.22
C GLN A 72 -5.93 -10.67 -6.11
N VAL A 73 -7.00 -10.00 -5.63
CA VAL A 73 -6.92 -9.06 -4.50
C VAL A 73 -6.43 -9.76 -3.24
N LYS A 74 -6.97 -10.94 -2.91
CA LYS A 74 -6.53 -11.74 -1.76
C LYS A 74 -5.04 -12.10 -1.85
N ASN A 75 -4.58 -12.56 -3.01
CA ASN A 75 -3.17 -12.88 -3.22
C ASN A 75 -2.26 -11.64 -3.07
N HIS A 76 -2.69 -10.50 -3.58
CA HIS A 76 -1.96 -9.24 -3.49
C HIS A 76 -1.89 -8.72 -2.06
N ILE A 77 -3.01 -8.75 -1.32
CA ILE A 77 -3.05 -8.39 0.11
C ILE A 77 -2.15 -9.34 0.91
N GLY A 78 -2.18 -10.65 0.65
CA GLY A 78 -1.29 -11.60 1.33
C GLY A 78 0.20 -11.26 1.16
N LYS A 79 0.61 -10.88 -0.05
CA LYS A 79 1.98 -10.41 -0.31
C LYS A 79 2.30 -9.14 0.48
N ALA A 80 1.38 -8.18 0.51
CA ALA A 80 1.58 -6.92 1.22
C ALA A 80 1.65 -7.11 2.74
N VAL A 81 0.85 -8.01 3.30
CA VAL A 81 0.94 -8.39 4.73
C VAL A 81 2.30 -9.01 5.03
N VAL A 82 2.80 -9.91 4.19
CA VAL A 82 4.15 -10.49 4.38
C VAL A 82 5.23 -9.41 4.30
N ALA A 83 5.13 -8.45 3.39
CA ALA A 83 6.06 -7.32 3.31
C ALA A 83 6.02 -6.46 4.59
N ALA A 84 4.82 -6.12 5.06
CA ALA A 84 4.62 -5.36 6.29
C ALA A 84 5.18 -6.08 7.53
N LEU A 85 5.00 -7.40 7.63
CA LEU A 85 5.59 -8.20 8.70
C LEU A 85 7.12 -8.23 8.65
N LYS A 86 7.72 -8.26 7.45
CA LYS A 86 9.18 -8.16 7.29
C LYS A 86 9.72 -6.82 7.76
N VAL A 87 8.98 -5.73 7.55
CA VAL A 87 9.32 -4.40 8.09
C VAL A 87 9.30 -4.43 9.61
N LEU A 88 8.24 -4.98 10.23
CA LEU A 88 8.15 -5.08 11.70
C LEU A 88 9.27 -5.93 12.33
N ASN A 89 9.82 -6.88 11.58
CA ASN A 89 10.91 -7.72 12.04
C ASN A 89 12.30 -7.04 11.94
N GLN A 90 12.39 -5.83 11.37
CA GLN A 90 13.65 -5.07 11.34
C GLN A 90 13.93 -4.47 12.73
N GLU A 91 15.20 -4.36 13.13
CA GLU A 91 15.60 -3.89 14.47
C GLU A 91 15.34 -2.39 14.72
N CYS A 92 14.80 -1.65 13.75
CA CYS A 92 14.55 -0.22 13.86
C CYS A 92 13.24 0.05 14.62
N LYS A 93 13.35 0.41 15.90
CA LYS A 93 12.23 0.61 16.83
C LYS A 93 11.23 1.71 16.41
N ASP A 94 11.64 2.65 15.57
CA ASP A 94 10.84 3.82 15.18
C ASP A 94 10.30 3.71 13.74
N THR A 95 10.12 2.48 13.25
CA THR A 95 9.57 2.21 11.91
C THR A 95 8.08 1.85 11.97
N ILE A 96 7.26 2.67 11.32
CA ILE A 96 5.85 2.40 11.06
C ILE A 96 5.76 1.48 9.84
N SER A 97 5.15 0.31 10.02
CA SER A 97 4.84 -0.63 8.93
C SER A 97 3.44 -0.37 8.41
N ALA A 98 3.26 -0.27 7.08
CA ALA A 98 1.98 0.04 6.48
C ALA A 98 1.73 -0.66 5.14
N ILE A 99 0.45 -0.71 4.76
CA ILE A 99 -0.04 -1.17 3.46
C ILE A 99 -0.95 -0.10 2.86
N ALA A 100 -0.81 0.17 1.56
CA ALA A 100 -1.71 1.05 0.81
C ALA A 100 -2.50 0.26 -0.23
N LEU A 101 -3.84 0.34 -0.17
CA LEU A 101 -4.76 -0.40 -1.02
C LEU A 101 -5.75 0.55 -1.71
N PRO A 102 -6.28 0.21 -2.90
CA PRO A 102 -7.33 1.00 -3.53
C PRO A 102 -8.60 1.02 -2.67
N ASN A 103 -9.24 2.18 -2.56
CA ASN A 103 -10.46 2.42 -1.81
C ASN A 103 -11.69 1.89 -2.57
N ASN A 104 -11.80 0.56 -2.71
CA ASN A 104 -12.92 -0.11 -3.36
C ASN A 104 -13.48 -1.26 -2.52
N ALA A 105 -14.65 -1.76 -2.90
CA ALA A 105 -15.39 -2.76 -2.13
C ALA A 105 -14.62 -4.07 -1.94
N THR A 106 -13.92 -4.54 -2.98
CA THR A 106 -13.16 -5.81 -2.92
C THR A 106 -12.00 -5.73 -1.94
N HIS A 107 -11.19 -4.66 -1.99
CA HIS A 107 -10.07 -4.50 -1.06
C HIS A 107 -10.55 -4.26 0.37
N LYS A 108 -11.61 -3.44 0.55
CA LYS A 108 -12.22 -3.23 1.87
C LYS A 108 -12.74 -4.52 2.49
N LYS A 109 -13.44 -5.34 1.71
CA LYS A 109 -13.93 -6.64 2.18
C LYS A 109 -12.77 -7.50 2.70
N GLN A 110 -11.74 -7.68 1.88
CA GLN A 110 -10.59 -8.53 2.22
C GLN A 110 -9.79 -8.01 3.42
N ILE A 111 -9.55 -6.69 3.51
CA ILE A 111 -8.78 -6.14 4.63
C ILE A 111 -9.57 -6.15 5.94
N ASN A 112 -10.90 -6.01 5.88
CA ASN A 112 -11.78 -6.08 7.05
C ASN A 112 -11.81 -7.49 7.65
N GLU A 113 -11.70 -8.55 6.83
CA GLU A 113 -11.63 -9.93 7.31
C GLU A 113 -10.39 -10.20 8.18
N ILE A 114 -9.32 -9.39 8.04
CA ILE A 114 -8.07 -9.52 8.80
C ILE A 114 -7.73 -8.27 9.62
N GLN A 115 -8.67 -7.35 9.84
CA GLN A 115 -8.41 -6.05 10.46
C GLN A 115 -7.88 -6.18 11.90
N THR A 116 -8.49 -7.05 12.71
CA THR A 116 -8.13 -7.20 14.14
C THR A 116 -6.64 -7.54 14.34
N PRO A 117 -6.08 -8.60 13.71
CA PRO A 117 -4.67 -8.90 13.87
C PRO A 117 -3.74 -7.81 13.30
N LEU A 118 -4.11 -7.15 12.19
CA LEU A 118 -3.31 -6.05 11.65
C LEU A 118 -3.19 -4.88 12.65
N LYS A 119 -4.30 -4.49 13.28
CA LYS A 119 -4.31 -3.47 14.34
C LYS A 119 -3.47 -3.87 15.55
N GLN A 120 -3.57 -5.12 16.00
CA GLN A 120 -2.79 -5.62 17.14
C GLN A 120 -1.28 -5.59 16.86
N LEU A 121 -0.89 -5.81 15.61
CA LEU A 121 0.51 -5.73 15.15
C LEU A 121 0.96 -4.30 14.87
N GLY A 122 0.07 -3.30 14.92
CA GLY A 122 0.38 -1.92 14.57
C GLY A 122 0.64 -1.70 13.07
N ILE A 123 0.18 -2.60 12.20
CA ILE A 123 0.29 -2.44 10.75
C ILE A 123 -0.79 -1.47 10.29
N LYS A 124 -0.38 -0.31 9.79
CA LYS A 124 -1.29 0.69 9.25
C LYS A 124 -1.84 0.26 7.88
N VAL A 125 -3.09 0.65 7.61
CA VAL A 125 -3.73 0.48 6.32
C VAL A 125 -4.22 1.83 5.82
N PHE A 126 -3.78 2.18 4.61
CA PHE A 126 -4.29 3.34 3.87
C PHE A 126 -5.22 2.87 2.75
N LEU A 127 -6.37 3.52 2.62
CA LEU A 127 -7.28 3.33 1.49
C LEU A 127 -7.16 4.52 0.53
N VAL A 128 -6.75 4.22 -0.70
CA VAL A 128 -6.32 5.21 -1.69
C VAL A 128 -7.35 5.35 -2.81
N SER A 129 -7.74 6.57 -3.07
CA SER A 129 -8.53 7.00 -4.23
C SER A 129 -7.77 8.11 -4.95
N LYS A 130 -8.16 8.47 -6.18
CA LYS A 130 -7.44 9.49 -6.97
C LYS A 130 -7.19 10.80 -6.21
N ASP A 131 -8.20 11.25 -5.47
CA ASP A 131 -8.17 12.57 -4.83
C ASP A 131 -7.94 12.51 -3.33
N ASN A 132 -7.87 11.31 -2.74
CA ASN A 132 -7.84 11.17 -1.29
C ASN A 132 -7.14 9.90 -0.82
N VAL A 133 -6.46 10.03 0.31
CA VAL A 133 -5.91 8.92 1.10
C VAL A 133 -6.60 8.93 2.46
N LEU A 134 -7.23 7.80 2.80
CA LEU A 134 -7.83 7.58 4.11
C LEU A 134 -6.86 6.73 4.96
N ASP A 135 -6.36 7.29 6.07
CA ASP A 135 -5.75 6.49 7.15
C ASP A 135 -6.87 5.66 7.80
N TYR A 136 -6.95 4.39 7.41
CA TYR A 136 -8.13 3.55 7.68
C TYR A 136 -8.05 2.91 9.07
N PHE A 137 -6.85 2.43 9.44
CA PHE A 137 -6.49 2.04 10.80
C PHE A 137 -4.99 1.75 10.93
#